data_AF-A0A9P0JEH1-F1
#
_entry.id   AF-A0A9P0JEH1-F1
#
_cell.length_a   1.000
_cell.length_b   1.000
_cell.length_c   1.000
_cell.angle_alpha   90.00
_cell.angle_beta   90.00
_cell.angle_gamma   90.00
#
_symmetry.space_group_name_H-M   'P 1'
#
loop_
_entity.id
_entity.type
_entity.pdbx_description
1 polymer ?
#
loop_
_entity_poly.entity_id
_entity_poly.type
_entity_poly.pdbx_seq_one_letter_code
_entity_poly.pdbx_strand_id
1 'polypeptide(L)'
;MFTFFNRFRCIFMMVLPQLFSDKGRHALLMYAFILSFSGPSKTTLHNTGVLSESLTCLQDEIKSAIRQIVELIKKPLLAVRSSITRIKADLAVIINKMKKGMLAVKNTVTELVRTIKSAYEWLYSVMNICNKKVGTPYQRCTRMFDDALEECKVTVSPTFDWMCSISYVISHVCYTVKFLDSLCEFFEFINESIFGAIQNSIKSYVRHMKNMFYVSIEFKHSFAFESKPSKLSSDIIRGIITEIKYRIENVVMLFDWAGSIFSFFFLYVFVMVWRYRQKYLTVDSFDNKYLTKELYELDERKQILDRPTIMPLTRVEKNKFIEVPTS
;
A
#
# COMPACT_ATOMS: atom_id res chain seq x y z
N MET A 1 -6.61 -30.57 78.48
CA MET A 1 -5.98 -30.44 77.14
C MET A 1 -6.00 -31.76 76.35
N PHE A 2 -5.67 -32.92 76.95
CA PHE A 2 -5.69 -34.23 76.29
C PHE A 2 -7.06 -34.67 75.72
N THR A 3 -8.17 -34.34 76.38
CA THR A 3 -9.53 -34.74 75.93
C THR A 3 -9.96 -34.08 74.62
N PHE A 4 -9.43 -32.88 74.32
CA PHE A 4 -9.71 -32.16 73.08
C PHE A 4 -9.02 -32.87 71.91
N PHE A 5 -7.75 -33.25 72.08
CA PHE A 5 -6.96 -33.93 71.06
C PHE A 5 -7.56 -35.28 70.63
N ASN A 6 -8.10 -36.06 71.57
CA ASN A 6 -8.77 -37.33 71.27
C ASN A 6 -10.07 -37.14 70.48
N ARG A 7 -10.87 -36.12 70.80
CA ARG A 7 -12.12 -35.83 70.07
C ARG A 7 -11.84 -35.44 68.62
N PHE A 8 -10.85 -34.58 68.39
CA PHE A 8 -10.43 -34.18 67.04
C PHE A 8 -9.86 -35.36 66.25
N ARG A 9 -9.02 -36.20 66.87
CA ARG A 9 -8.51 -37.44 66.22
C ARG A 9 -9.64 -38.36 65.77
N CYS A 10 -10.66 -38.60 66.60
CA CYS A 10 -11.79 -39.45 66.22
C CYS A 10 -12.57 -38.90 65.02
N ILE A 11 -12.87 -37.60 65.04
CA ILE A 11 -13.61 -36.96 63.92
C ILE A 11 -12.78 -37.04 62.64
N PHE A 12 -11.49 -36.75 62.71
CA PHE A 12 -10.61 -36.83 61.56
C PHE A 12 -10.50 -38.25 60.99
N MET A 13 -10.36 -39.27 61.86
CA MET A 13 -10.39 -40.68 61.44
C MET A 13 -11.72 -41.11 60.82
N MET A 14 -12.85 -40.51 61.19
CA MET A 14 -14.15 -40.77 60.57
C MET A 14 -14.35 -40.02 59.24
N VAL A 15 -13.75 -38.84 59.08
CA VAL A 15 -13.78 -38.06 57.83
C VAL A 15 -12.90 -38.70 56.76
N LEU A 16 -11.75 -39.27 57.14
CA LEU A 16 -10.77 -39.88 56.24
C LEU A 16 -11.39 -40.90 55.25
N PRO A 17 -12.12 -41.95 55.68
CA PRO A 17 -12.74 -42.91 54.76
C PRO A 17 -13.77 -42.28 53.81
N GLN A 18 -14.44 -41.21 54.22
CA GLN A 18 -15.41 -40.50 53.39
C GLN A 18 -14.72 -39.72 52.27
N LEU A 19 -13.59 -39.08 52.59
CA LEU A 19 -12.77 -38.34 51.61
C LEU A 19 -12.04 -39.27 50.64
N PHE A 20 -11.60 -40.43 51.09
CA PHE A 20 -10.90 -41.43 50.25
C PHE A 20 -11.83 -42.49 49.65
N SER A 21 -13.14 -42.31 49.75
CA SER A 21 -14.11 -43.10 48.98
C SER A 21 -13.93 -42.86 47.48
N ASP A 22 -14.46 -43.75 46.63
CA ASP A 22 -14.34 -43.62 45.18
C ASP A 22 -14.85 -42.25 44.68
N LYS A 23 -15.99 -41.78 45.20
CA LYS A 23 -16.52 -40.45 44.90
C LYS A 23 -15.72 -39.31 45.53
N GLY A 24 -15.23 -39.49 46.76
CA GLY A 24 -14.43 -38.49 47.47
C GLY A 24 -13.08 -38.22 46.80
N ARG A 25 -12.42 -39.26 46.30
CA ARG A 25 -11.15 -39.16 45.57
C ARG A 25 -11.28 -38.33 44.30
N HIS A 26 -12.33 -38.55 43.52
CA HIS A 26 -12.60 -37.74 42.32
C HIS A 26 -12.87 -36.27 42.67
N ALA A 27 -13.63 -36.00 43.74
CA ALA A 27 -13.88 -34.64 44.22
C ALA A 27 -12.58 -33.94 44.68
N LEU A 28 -11.71 -34.64 45.41
CA LEU A 28 -10.41 -34.13 45.82
C LEU A 28 -9.49 -33.82 44.64
N LEU A 29 -9.46 -34.70 43.63
CA LEU A 29 -8.66 -34.49 42.41
C LEU A 29 -9.16 -33.28 41.62
N MET A 30 -10.48 -33.10 41.49
CA MET A 30 -11.05 -31.91 40.85
C MET A 30 -10.73 -30.63 41.63
N TYR A 31 -10.81 -30.67 42.96
CA TYR A 31 -10.45 -29.53 43.79
C TYR A 31 -8.96 -29.18 43.68
N ALA A 32 -8.07 -30.19 43.65
CA ALA A 32 -6.65 -29.99 43.43
C ALA A 32 -6.35 -29.38 42.05
N PHE A 33 -7.08 -29.79 41.01
CA PHE A 33 -6.99 -29.20 39.68
C PHE A 33 -7.40 -27.72 39.68
N ILE A 34 -8.54 -27.39 40.29
CA ILE A 34 -9.03 -26.00 40.40
C ILE A 34 -8.00 -25.12 41.11
N LEU A 35 -7.44 -25.58 42.23
CA LEU A 35 -6.42 -24.84 42.97
C LEU A 35 -5.13 -24.66 42.15
N SER A 36 -4.71 -25.70 41.41
CA SER A 36 -3.51 -25.65 40.58
C SER A 36 -3.65 -24.67 39.41
N PHE A 37 -4.86 -24.52 38.85
CA PHE A 37 -5.12 -23.64 37.71
C PHE A 37 -5.54 -22.21 38.09
N SER A 38 -6.08 -21.96 39.29
CA SER A 38 -6.56 -20.61 39.65
C SER A 38 -5.43 -19.58 39.71
N GLY A 39 -4.26 -19.95 40.24
CA GLY A 39 -3.08 -19.09 40.33
C GLY A 39 -2.55 -18.66 38.96
N PRO A 40 -2.21 -19.61 38.06
CA PRO A 40 -1.79 -19.31 36.70
C PRO A 40 -2.81 -18.51 35.90
N SER A 41 -4.12 -18.77 36.10
CA SER A 41 -5.18 -18.05 35.39
C SER A 41 -5.23 -16.57 35.79
N LYS A 42 -5.14 -16.27 37.10
CA LYS A 42 -5.07 -14.89 37.61
C LYS A 42 -3.79 -14.17 37.17
N THR A 43 -2.67 -14.90 37.13
CA THR A 43 -1.38 -14.37 36.63
C THR A 43 -1.46 -14.04 35.14
N THR A 44 -2.06 -14.93 34.35
CA THR A 44 -2.24 -14.72 32.91
C THR A 44 -3.14 -13.51 32.66
N LEU A 45 -4.24 -13.37 33.41
CA LEU A 45 -5.12 -12.21 33.31
C LEU A 45 -4.37 -10.90 33.57
N HIS A 46 -3.56 -10.85 34.64
CA HIS A 46 -2.73 -9.69 34.96
C HIS A 46 -1.70 -9.39 33.87
N ASN A 47 -0.97 -10.40 33.39
CA ASN A 47 0.04 -10.25 32.35
C ASN A 47 -0.58 -9.80 31.02
N THR A 48 -1.75 -10.32 30.65
CA THR A 48 -2.52 -9.84 29.49
C THR A 48 -2.97 -8.38 29.70
N GLY A 49 -3.27 -8.00 30.94
CA GLY A 49 -3.41 -6.62 31.42
C GLY A 49 -2.27 -5.73 30.95
N VAL A 50 -1.07 -6.03 31.47
CA VAL A 50 0.17 -5.29 31.23
C VAL A 50 0.58 -5.32 29.76
N LEU A 51 0.41 -6.46 29.08
CA LEU A 51 0.68 -6.62 27.65
C LEU A 51 -0.16 -5.66 26.80
N SER A 52 -1.44 -5.50 27.13
CA SER A 52 -2.35 -4.56 26.46
C SER A 52 -1.85 -3.12 26.51
N GLU A 53 -1.37 -2.71 27.68
CA GLU A 53 -0.88 -1.36 27.92
C GLU A 53 0.47 -1.14 27.23
N SER A 54 1.37 -2.13 27.34
CA SER A 54 2.68 -2.13 26.68
C SER A 54 2.55 -2.04 25.15
N LEU A 55 1.60 -2.77 24.56
CA LEU A 55 1.36 -2.72 23.11
C LEU A 55 0.82 -1.36 22.64
N THR A 56 -0.01 -0.70 23.47
CA THR A 56 -0.47 0.67 23.18
C THR A 56 0.71 1.64 23.15
N CYS A 57 1.60 1.57 24.16
CA CYS A 57 2.80 2.39 24.21
C CYS A 57 3.74 2.12 23.02
N LEU A 58 3.97 0.85 22.70
CA LEU A 58 4.80 0.45 21.56
C LEU A 58 4.27 1.01 20.24
N GLN A 59 2.95 1.05 20.06
CA GLN A 59 2.34 1.62 18.88
C GLN A 59 2.55 3.14 18.78
N ASP A 60 2.48 3.86 19.89
CA ASP A 60 2.75 5.30 19.92
C ASP A 60 4.22 5.61 19.60
N GLU A 61 5.15 4.81 20.14
CA GLU A 61 6.59 4.89 19.80
C GLU A 61 6.83 4.62 18.31
N ILE A 62 6.25 3.55 17.75
CA ILE A 62 6.37 3.24 16.31
C ILE A 62 5.79 4.38 15.46
N LYS A 63 4.64 4.93 15.84
CA LYS A 63 4.01 6.06 15.13
C LYS A 63 4.88 7.31 15.19
N SER A 64 5.52 7.58 16.33
CA SER A 64 6.47 8.68 16.50
C SER A 64 7.71 8.50 15.62
N ALA A 65 8.33 7.31 15.67
CA ALA A 65 9.50 6.99 14.86
C ALA A 65 9.22 7.09 13.35
N ILE A 66 8.07 6.55 12.88
CA ILE A 66 7.66 6.65 11.48
C ILE A 66 7.47 8.12 11.08
N ARG A 67 6.83 8.94 11.92
CA ARG A 67 6.67 10.38 11.64
C ARG A 67 8.02 11.07 11.46
N GLN A 68 8.98 10.79 12.34
CA GLN A 68 10.33 11.35 12.25
C GLN A 68 11.03 10.95 10.94
N ILE A 69 10.98 9.65 10.58
CA ILE A 69 11.56 9.15 9.33
C ILE A 69 10.90 9.80 8.10
N VAL A 70 9.57 9.89 8.09
CA VAL A 70 8.83 10.54 7.00
C VAL A 70 9.20 12.02 6.89
N GLU A 71 9.37 12.72 8.01
CA GLU A 71 9.79 14.12 8.02
C GLU A 71 11.22 14.30 7.47
N LEU A 72 12.15 13.42 7.87
CA LEU A 72 13.53 13.40 7.38
C LEU A 72 13.60 13.17 5.87
N ILE A 73 12.75 12.30 5.31
CA ILE A 73 12.70 12.03 3.86
C ILE A 73 11.99 13.15 3.11
N LYS A 74 10.94 13.74 3.70
CA LYS A 74 10.14 14.80 3.06
C LYS A 74 10.94 16.08 2.82
N LYS A 75 11.79 16.48 3.78
CA LYS A 75 12.61 17.70 3.68
C LYS A 75 13.49 17.76 2.42
N PRO A 76 14.37 16.79 2.12
CA PRO A 76 15.22 16.82 0.93
C PRO A 76 14.41 16.73 -0.36
N LEU A 77 13.33 15.95 -0.40
CA LEU A 77 12.50 15.82 -1.61
C LEU A 77 11.78 17.13 -1.97
N LEU A 78 11.27 17.85 -0.97
CA LEU A 78 10.68 19.18 -1.19
C LEU A 78 11.73 20.20 -1.65
N ALA A 79 12.94 20.17 -1.06
CA ALA A 79 14.04 21.04 -1.46
C ALA A 79 14.51 20.77 -2.90
N VAL A 80 14.57 19.50 -3.33
CA VAL A 80 14.87 19.13 -4.72
C VAL A 80 13.77 19.62 -5.66
N ARG A 81 12.50 19.41 -5.31
CA ARG A 81 11.36 19.91 -6.12
C ARG A 81 11.39 21.42 -6.29
N SER A 82 11.65 22.19 -5.23
CA SER A 82 11.75 23.64 -5.31
C SER A 82 12.94 24.07 -6.17
N SER A 83 14.09 23.40 -6.04
CA SER A 83 15.28 23.69 -6.83
C SER A 83 15.06 23.45 -8.32
N ILE A 84 14.46 22.31 -8.70
CA ILE A 84 14.15 22.02 -10.09
C ILE A 84 13.07 22.97 -10.64
N THR A 85 12.08 23.36 -9.83
CA THR A 85 11.07 24.35 -10.24
C THR A 85 11.71 25.71 -10.53
N ARG A 86 12.70 26.13 -9.72
CA ARG A 86 13.49 27.34 -9.97
C ARG A 86 14.30 27.22 -11.26
N ILE A 87 15.02 26.11 -11.45
CA ILE A 87 15.78 25.85 -12.69
C ILE A 87 14.87 25.89 -13.92
N LYS A 88 13.67 25.31 -13.84
CA LYS A 88 12.68 25.36 -14.92
C LYS A 88 12.27 26.80 -15.24
N ALA A 89 12.04 27.63 -14.22
CA ALA A 89 11.69 29.04 -14.42
C ALA A 89 12.86 29.81 -15.05
N ASP A 90 14.08 29.63 -14.56
CA ASP A 90 15.27 30.29 -15.07
C ASP A 90 15.56 29.87 -16.53
N LEU A 91 15.46 28.58 -16.85
CA LEU A 91 15.58 28.06 -18.22
C LEU A 91 14.52 28.64 -19.15
N ALA A 92 13.27 28.80 -18.69
CA ALA A 92 12.22 29.40 -19.51
C ALA A 92 12.54 30.86 -19.87
N VAL A 93 13.14 31.63 -18.95
CA VAL A 93 13.61 33.00 -19.22
C VAL A 93 14.72 33.01 -20.27
N ILE A 94 15.72 32.13 -20.13
CA ILE A 94 16.85 32.00 -21.07
C ILE A 94 16.34 31.62 -22.47
N ILE A 95 15.48 30.60 -22.57
CA ILE A 95 14.89 30.14 -23.82
C ILE A 95 14.10 31.28 -24.49
N ASN A 96 13.32 32.05 -23.73
CA ASN A 96 12.59 33.19 -24.27
C ASN A 96 13.53 34.29 -24.80
N LYS A 97 14.65 34.56 -24.13
CA LYS A 97 15.66 35.52 -24.60
C LYS A 97 16.33 35.05 -25.89
N MET A 98 16.72 33.78 -25.95
CA MET A 98 17.30 33.16 -27.16
C MET A 98 16.31 33.18 -28.32
N LYS A 99 15.05 32.80 -28.08
CA LYS A 99 13.98 32.84 -29.09
C LYS A 99 13.78 34.24 -29.66
N LYS A 100 13.77 35.27 -28.81
CA LYS A 100 13.70 36.67 -29.26
C LYS A 100 14.90 37.05 -30.13
N GLY A 101 16.12 36.69 -29.72
CA GLY A 101 17.34 36.95 -30.50
C GLY A 101 17.33 36.25 -31.86
N MET A 102 17.00 34.96 -31.88
CA MET A 102 16.93 34.16 -33.11
C MET A 102 15.82 34.63 -34.06
N LEU A 103 14.69 35.10 -33.51
CA LEU A 103 13.61 35.69 -34.29
C LEU A 103 14.01 37.05 -34.86
N ALA A 104 14.74 37.87 -34.11
CA ALA A 104 15.30 39.12 -34.60
C ALA A 104 16.23 38.87 -35.79
N VAL A 105 17.18 37.93 -35.67
CA VAL A 105 18.05 37.53 -36.79
C VAL A 105 17.25 37.10 -38.01
N LYS A 106 16.26 36.22 -37.84
CA LYS A 106 15.40 35.78 -38.95
C LYS A 106 14.66 36.96 -39.58
N ASN A 107 14.13 37.89 -38.79
CA ASN A 107 13.40 39.04 -39.31
C ASN A 107 14.32 39.98 -40.09
N THR A 108 15.50 40.31 -39.56
CA THR A 108 16.51 41.14 -40.24
C THR A 108 16.96 40.48 -41.55
N VAL A 109 17.29 39.19 -41.54
CA VAL A 109 17.69 38.48 -42.77
C VAL A 109 16.54 38.46 -43.78
N THR A 110 15.30 38.21 -43.34
CA THR A 110 14.15 38.21 -44.25
C THR A 110 13.92 39.60 -44.85
N GLU A 111 14.08 40.66 -44.06
CA GLU A 111 13.94 42.05 -44.51
C GLU A 111 15.02 42.41 -45.54
N LEU A 112 16.29 42.12 -45.26
CA LEU A 112 17.38 42.30 -46.21
C LEU A 112 17.10 41.58 -47.54
N VAL A 113 16.69 40.31 -47.48
CA VAL A 113 16.38 39.52 -48.67
C VAL A 113 15.20 40.12 -49.43
N ARG A 114 14.16 40.61 -48.74
CA ARG A 114 13.04 41.31 -49.41
C ARG A 114 13.49 42.58 -50.10
N THR A 115 14.28 43.42 -49.44
CA THR A 115 14.77 44.68 -50.05
C THR A 115 15.63 44.40 -51.28
N ILE A 116 16.54 43.43 -51.19
CA ILE A 116 17.38 43.01 -52.33
C ILE A 116 16.51 42.44 -53.45
N LYS A 117 15.51 41.61 -53.12
CA LYS A 117 14.58 41.06 -54.09
C LYS A 117 13.74 42.13 -54.77
N SER A 118 13.22 43.11 -54.03
CA SER A 118 12.46 44.22 -54.61
C SER A 118 13.31 45.12 -55.51
N ALA A 119 14.55 45.39 -55.13
CA ALA A 119 15.50 46.11 -55.98
C ALA A 119 15.84 45.32 -57.26
N TYR A 120 16.02 44.01 -57.13
CA TYR A 120 16.22 43.09 -58.25
C TYR A 120 14.98 43.04 -59.17
N GLU A 121 13.77 42.92 -58.62
CA GLU A 121 12.51 42.89 -59.39
C GLU A 121 12.29 44.22 -60.14
N TRP A 122 12.62 45.35 -59.51
CA TRP A 122 12.62 46.65 -60.19
C TRP A 122 13.62 46.68 -61.35
N LEU A 123 14.88 46.28 -61.12
CA LEU A 123 15.92 46.24 -62.15
C LEU A 123 15.55 45.31 -63.31
N TYR A 124 14.96 44.15 -63.00
CA TYR A 124 14.43 43.21 -63.98
C TYR A 124 13.26 43.80 -64.77
N SER A 125 12.36 44.56 -64.12
CA SER A 125 11.22 45.22 -64.79
C SER A 125 11.63 46.35 -65.73
N VAL A 126 12.71 47.09 -65.41
CA VAL A 126 13.31 48.09 -66.30
C VAL A 126 13.92 47.40 -67.53
N MET A 127 14.38 46.16 -67.39
CA MET A 127 14.88 45.29 -68.47
C MET A 127 13.74 44.58 -69.24
N ASN A 128 12.71 45.33 -69.66
CA ASN A 128 11.52 44.84 -70.38
C ASN A 128 11.83 44.14 -71.73
N ILE A 129 13.10 44.12 -72.15
CA ILE A 129 13.58 43.43 -73.35
C ILE A 129 13.69 41.90 -73.15
N CYS A 130 13.72 41.40 -71.90
CA CYS A 130 13.84 39.98 -71.55
C CYS A 130 12.50 39.24 -71.45
N ASN A 131 11.45 39.73 -72.11
CA ASN A 131 10.12 39.14 -71.99
C ASN A 131 10.00 37.81 -72.77
N LYS A 132 9.82 36.70 -72.05
CA LYS A 132 9.72 35.35 -72.61
C LYS A 132 8.59 35.15 -73.62
N LYS A 133 7.51 35.95 -73.57
CA LYS A 133 6.38 35.83 -74.50
C LYS A 133 6.70 36.28 -75.93
N VAL A 134 7.78 37.04 -76.13
CA VAL A 134 8.14 37.64 -77.43
C VAL A 134 9.47 37.12 -78.02
N GLY A 135 10.12 36.14 -77.37
CA GLY A 135 11.41 35.58 -77.78
C GLY A 135 12.62 36.37 -77.26
N THR A 136 13.84 35.85 -77.43
CA THR A 136 15.05 36.54 -76.95
C THR A 136 15.34 37.81 -77.76
N PRO A 137 16.04 38.82 -77.19
CA PRO A 137 16.46 40.03 -77.91
C PRO A 137 17.11 39.76 -79.29
N TYR A 138 18.02 38.79 -79.37
CA TYR A 138 18.62 38.36 -80.64
C TYR A 138 17.60 37.79 -81.63
N GLN A 139 16.73 36.89 -81.17
CA GLN A 139 15.68 36.29 -82.00
C GLN A 139 14.68 37.34 -82.48
N ARG A 140 14.32 38.30 -81.63
CA ARG A 140 13.41 39.39 -81.97
C ARG A 140 14.02 40.32 -83.02
N CYS A 141 15.31 40.66 -82.89
CA CYS A 141 16.02 41.42 -83.90
C CYS A 141 16.03 40.69 -85.24
N THR A 142 16.43 39.41 -85.22
CA THR A 142 16.54 38.60 -86.44
C THR A 142 15.19 38.45 -87.14
N ARG A 143 14.12 38.14 -86.39
CA ARG A 143 12.75 38.04 -86.94
C ARG A 143 12.25 39.33 -87.57
N MET A 144 12.44 40.49 -86.92
CA MET A 144 11.97 41.77 -87.49
C MET A 144 12.63 42.08 -88.84
N PHE A 145 13.91 41.74 -88.99
CA PHE A 145 14.59 41.95 -90.26
C PHE A 145 14.28 40.87 -91.29
N ASP A 146 14.10 39.61 -90.87
CA ASP A 146 13.68 38.53 -91.77
C ASP A 146 12.29 38.82 -92.36
N ASP A 147 11.34 39.27 -91.53
CA ASP A 147 9.99 39.67 -91.96
C ASP A 147 10.07 40.83 -92.99
N ALA A 148 10.92 41.83 -92.73
CA ALA A 148 11.13 42.96 -93.64
C ALA A 148 11.84 42.57 -94.96
N LEU A 149 12.77 41.60 -94.92
CA LEU A 149 13.42 41.07 -96.12
C LEU A 149 12.43 40.26 -96.97
N GLU A 150 11.52 39.51 -96.34
CA GLU A 150 10.46 38.78 -97.04
C GLU A 150 9.50 39.74 -97.74
N GLU A 151 9.05 40.80 -97.06
CA GLU A 151 8.23 41.86 -97.66
C GLU A 151 8.94 42.60 -98.82
N CYS A 152 10.25 42.83 -98.71
CA CYS A 152 11.08 43.44 -99.77
C CYS A 152 11.09 42.58 -101.05
N LYS A 153 11.32 41.27 -100.91
CA LYS A 153 11.37 40.32 -102.04
C LYS A 153 10.04 40.22 -102.78
N VAL A 154 8.92 40.37 -102.08
CA VAL A 154 7.58 40.34 -102.68
C VAL A 154 7.24 41.66 -103.39
N THR A 155 7.72 42.79 -102.89
CA THR A 155 7.34 44.13 -103.38
C THR A 155 8.22 44.64 -104.53
N VAL A 156 9.49 44.23 -104.58
CA VAL A 156 10.48 44.72 -105.55
C VAL A 156 10.52 43.84 -106.80
N SER A 157 10.67 44.45 -107.98
CA SER A 157 10.73 43.75 -109.27
C SER A 157 11.94 42.78 -109.34
N PRO A 158 11.84 41.60 -110.02
CA PRO A 158 12.88 40.56 -110.00
C PRO A 158 14.28 41.01 -110.42
N THR A 159 14.39 42.11 -111.16
CA THR A 159 15.64 42.74 -111.59
C THR A 159 16.46 43.36 -110.46
N PHE A 160 15.86 43.65 -109.30
CA PHE A 160 16.52 44.26 -108.14
C PHE A 160 16.51 43.38 -106.87
N ASP A 161 16.21 42.08 -107.00
CA ASP A 161 16.13 41.12 -105.89
C ASP A 161 17.43 41.03 -105.04
N TRP A 162 18.58 41.30 -105.66
CA TRP A 162 19.88 41.34 -104.99
C TRP A 162 19.94 42.38 -103.85
N MET A 163 19.15 43.47 -103.94
CA MET A 163 19.08 44.50 -102.91
C MET A 163 18.34 44.01 -101.65
N CYS A 164 17.46 43.00 -101.78
CA CYS A 164 16.70 42.42 -100.68
C CYS A 164 17.40 41.20 -100.06
N SER A 165 18.66 40.90 -100.39
CA SER A 165 19.42 39.75 -99.87
C SER A 165 20.56 40.17 -98.93
N ILE A 166 20.25 41.01 -97.94
CA ILE A 166 21.19 41.61 -96.98
C ILE A 166 21.28 40.80 -95.65
N SER A 167 20.78 39.55 -95.63
CA SER A 167 20.67 38.70 -94.43
C SER A 167 21.98 38.53 -93.65
N TYR A 168 23.14 38.49 -94.32
CA TYR A 168 24.45 38.40 -93.67
C TYR A 168 24.80 39.65 -92.83
N VAL A 169 24.44 40.84 -93.32
CA VAL A 169 24.68 42.11 -92.60
C VAL A 169 23.72 42.23 -91.43
N ILE A 170 22.46 41.84 -91.62
CA ILE A 170 21.44 41.78 -90.56
C ILE A 170 21.88 40.85 -89.42
N SER A 171 22.42 39.68 -89.73
CA SER A 171 22.93 38.75 -88.72
C SER A 171 24.04 39.38 -87.87
N HIS A 172 24.95 40.16 -88.47
CA HIS A 172 25.99 40.89 -87.73
C HIS A 172 25.40 42.00 -86.85
N VAL A 173 24.44 42.76 -87.37
CA VAL A 173 23.75 43.82 -86.61
C VAL A 173 22.99 43.20 -85.43
N CYS A 174 22.24 42.13 -85.65
CA CYS A 174 21.50 41.45 -84.58
C CYS A 174 22.42 40.71 -83.60
N TYR A 175 23.59 40.24 -84.02
CA TYR A 175 24.55 39.64 -83.11
C TYR A 175 25.04 40.63 -82.03
N THR A 176 25.03 41.94 -82.30
CA THR A 176 25.39 42.97 -81.30
C THR A 176 24.45 42.97 -80.08
N VAL A 177 23.20 42.55 -80.25
CA VAL A 177 22.23 42.46 -79.14
C VAL A 177 22.22 41.11 -78.44
N LYS A 178 23.02 40.13 -78.91
CA LYS A 178 23.09 38.78 -78.33
C LYS A 178 23.56 38.77 -76.87
N PHE A 179 24.34 39.77 -76.42
CA PHE A 179 24.73 39.87 -75.01
C PHE A 179 23.52 40.05 -74.07
N LEU A 180 22.42 40.63 -74.57
CA LEU A 180 21.20 40.80 -73.79
C LEU A 180 20.55 39.45 -73.48
N ASP A 181 20.62 38.47 -74.38
CA ASP A 181 20.12 37.11 -74.15
C ASP A 181 20.83 36.47 -72.93
N SER A 182 22.17 36.57 -72.87
CA SER A 182 22.96 36.07 -71.75
C SER A 182 22.67 36.82 -70.44
N LEU A 183 22.38 38.13 -70.51
CA LEU A 183 21.92 38.87 -69.35
C LEU A 183 20.55 38.38 -68.88
N CYS A 184 19.59 38.14 -69.79
CA CYS A 184 18.27 37.62 -69.43
C CYS A 184 18.36 36.26 -68.70
N GLU A 185 19.20 35.35 -69.18
CA GLU A 185 19.46 34.05 -68.53
C GLU A 185 20.10 34.22 -67.14
N PHE A 186 21.06 35.14 -67.01
CA PHE A 186 21.69 35.44 -65.73
C PHE A 186 20.66 35.95 -64.71
N PHE A 187 19.82 36.92 -65.08
CA PHE A 187 18.79 37.43 -64.19
C PHE A 187 17.82 36.31 -63.78
N GLU A 188 17.34 35.48 -64.70
CA GLU A 188 16.45 34.36 -64.38
C GLU A 188 17.07 33.38 -63.37
N PHE A 189 18.35 33.03 -63.54
CA PHE A 189 19.08 32.16 -62.61
C PHE A 189 19.13 32.73 -61.19
N ILE A 190 19.35 34.04 -61.03
CA ILE A 190 19.34 34.70 -59.72
C ILE A 190 17.97 34.54 -59.03
N ASN A 191 16.86 34.67 -59.79
CA ASN A 191 15.52 34.60 -59.22
C ASN A 191 15.18 33.20 -58.69
N GLU A 192 15.34 32.18 -59.55
CA GLU A 192 14.91 30.82 -59.22
C GLU A 192 15.89 30.11 -58.29
N SER A 193 17.19 30.23 -58.55
CA SER A 193 18.20 29.47 -57.81
C SER A 193 18.62 30.17 -56.51
N ILE A 194 18.90 31.47 -56.54
CA ILE A 194 19.47 32.16 -55.38
C ILE A 194 18.38 32.54 -54.37
N PHE A 195 17.35 33.30 -54.77
CA PHE A 195 16.30 33.69 -53.82
C PHE A 195 15.49 32.47 -53.34
N GLY A 196 15.26 31.48 -54.19
CA GLY A 196 14.63 30.21 -53.82
C GLY A 196 15.42 29.44 -52.75
N ALA A 197 16.73 29.29 -52.94
CA ALA A 197 17.60 28.62 -51.95
C ALA A 197 17.65 29.35 -50.60
N ILE A 198 17.70 30.69 -50.61
CA ILE A 198 17.70 31.51 -49.39
C ILE A 198 16.38 31.34 -48.62
N GLN A 199 15.24 31.35 -49.31
CA GLN A 199 13.93 31.17 -48.67
C GLN A 199 13.80 29.78 -48.03
N ASN A 200 14.31 28.75 -48.69
CA ASN A 200 14.34 27.38 -48.15
C ASN A 200 15.27 27.28 -46.93
N SER A 201 16.41 27.98 -46.93
CA SER A 201 17.33 28.07 -45.80
C SER A 201 16.69 28.73 -44.58
N ILE A 202 15.94 29.82 -44.76
CA ILE A 202 15.18 30.48 -43.69
C ILE A 202 14.09 29.56 -43.12
N LYS A 203 13.35 28.85 -43.99
CA LYS A 203 12.35 27.86 -43.55
C LYS A 203 12.98 26.74 -42.73
N SER A 204 14.14 26.24 -43.15
CA SER A 204 14.88 25.22 -42.43
C SER A 204 15.35 25.71 -41.07
N TYR A 205 15.91 26.92 -40.99
CA TYR A 205 16.33 27.57 -39.75
C TYR A 205 15.18 27.66 -38.72
N VAL A 206 13.99 28.10 -39.14
CA VAL A 206 12.82 28.19 -38.25
C VAL A 206 12.39 26.80 -37.75
N ARG A 207 12.48 25.77 -38.60
CA ARG A 207 12.16 24.39 -38.23
C ARG A 207 13.12 23.85 -37.18
N HIS A 208 14.43 24.03 -37.39
CA HIS A 208 15.46 23.62 -36.43
C HIS A 208 15.32 24.36 -35.09
N MET A 209 15.04 25.67 -35.14
CA MET A 209 14.76 26.46 -33.95
C MET A 209 13.58 25.87 -33.15
N LYS A 210 12.45 25.55 -33.78
CA LYS A 210 11.28 24.98 -33.07
C LYS A 210 11.61 23.67 -32.35
N ASN A 211 12.46 22.83 -32.94
CA ASN A 211 12.84 21.54 -32.37
C ASN A 211 13.89 21.66 -31.25
N MET A 212 14.78 22.65 -31.33
CA MET A 212 15.87 22.83 -30.36
C MET A 212 15.40 23.36 -28.99
N PHE A 213 14.24 24.03 -28.92
CA PHE A 213 13.75 24.70 -27.70
C PHE A 213 12.51 24.06 -27.06
N TYR A 214 12.16 22.81 -27.41
CA TYR A 214 11.06 22.12 -26.74
C TYR A 214 11.55 21.46 -25.44
N VAL A 215 11.21 22.05 -24.29
CA VAL A 215 11.50 21.50 -22.96
C VAL A 215 10.19 21.39 -22.17
N SER A 216 9.74 20.16 -21.91
CA SER A 216 8.63 19.89 -20.97
C SER A 216 9.15 19.12 -19.76
N ILE A 217 9.09 19.75 -18.58
CA ILE A 217 9.43 19.13 -17.29
C ILE A 217 8.11 18.95 -16.53
N GLU A 218 7.70 17.69 -16.36
CA GLU A 218 6.52 17.26 -15.61
C GLU A 218 6.92 16.38 -14.43
N PHE A 219 6.42 16.72 -13.24
CA PHE A 219 6.59 15.89 -12.04
C PHE A 219 5.38 14.96 -11.90
N LYS A 220 5.58 13.67 -12.15
CA LYS A 220 4.52 12.66 -12.06
C LYS A 220 4.18 12.23 -10.63
N HIS A 221 4.98 12.60 -9.63
CA HIS A 221 4.75 12.24 -8.24
C HIS A 221 4.59 13.48 -7.36
N SER A 222 3.40 13.62 -6.78
CA SER A 222 3.18 14.44 -5.59
C SER A 222 3.79 13.69 -4.40
N PHE A 223 4.78 14.29 -3.74
CA PHE A 223 5.37 13.75 -2.51
C PHE A 223 4.43 13.93 -1.30
N ALA A 224 3.17 13.54 -1.45
CA ALA A 224 2.27 13.31 -0.34
C ALA A 224 2.55 11.90 0.17
N PHE A 225 3.43 11.78 1.16
CA PHE A 225 3.58 10.54 1.93
C PHE A 225 2.32 10.34 2.77
N GLU A 226 1.20 10.02 2.12
CA GLU A 226 0.05 9.41 2.79
C GLU A 226 0.41 7.94 2.97
N SER A 227 1.15 7.66 4.04
CA SER A 227 1.24 6.31 4.55
C SER A 227 -0.17 5.89 4.94
N LYS A 228 -0.89 5.18 4.05
CA LYS A 228 -2.03 4.36 4.46
C LYS A 228 -1.47 3.45 5.54
N PRO A 229 -1.81 3.63 6.82
CA PRO A 229 -1.25 2.80 7.86
C PRO A 229 -1.56 1.37 7.46
N SER A 230 -0.54 0.53 7.35
CA SER A 230 -0.73 -0.92 7.27
C SER A 230 -1.73 -1.30 8.34
N LYS A 231 -2.71 -2.15 7.99
CA LYS A 231 -3.94 -2.51 8.71
C LYS A 231 -3.80 -3.01 10.17
N LEU A 232 -2.69 -2.74 10.84
CA LEU A 232 -2.52 -2.89 12.28
C LEU A 232 -3.14 -1.67 12.97
N SER A 233 -4.48 -1.58 12.93
CA SER A 233 -5.18 -0.56 13.73
C SER A 233 -5.01 -0.90 15.21
N SER A 234 -4.77 0.13 16.04
CA SER A 234 -4.83 0.02 17.51
C SER A 234 -6.08 -0.71 17.96
N ASP A 235 -7.17 -0.49 17.24
CA ASP A 235 -8.50 -0.97 17.59
C ASP A 235 -8.61 -2.48 17.39
N ILE A 236 -7.92 -3.04 16.39
CA ILE A 236 -7.90 -4.49 16.14
C ILE A 236 -7.12 -5.20 17.26
N ILE A 237 -5.94 -4.68 17.61
CA ILE A 237 -5.12 -5.25 18.70
C ILE A 237 -5.87 -5.16 20.04
N ARG A 238 -6.47 -4.00 20.33
CA ARG A 238 -7.28 -3.80 21.54
C ARG A 238 -8.48 -4.74 21.58
N GLY A 239 -9.16 -4.94 20.45
CA GLY A 239 -10.28 -5.88 20.35
C GLY A 239 -9.88 -7.31 20.70
N ILE A 240 -8.80 -7.82 20.10
CA ILE A 240 -8.29 -9.18 20.36
C ILE A 240 -7.92 -9.35 21.84
N ILE A 241 -7.18 -8.40 22.41
CA ILE A 241 -6.74 -8.51 23.81
C ILE A 241 -7.92 -8.41 24.78
N THR A 242 -8.90 -7.57 24.48
CA THR A 242 -10.13 -7.45 25.29
C THR A 242 -10.91 -8.77 25.26
N GLU A 243 -11.00 -9.42 24.10
CA GLU A 243 -11.64 -10.73 24.00
C GLU A 243 -10.88 -11.81 24.81
N ILE A 244 -9.55 -11.83 24.74
CA ILE A 244 -8.72 -12.75 25.52
C ILE A 244 -8.92 -12.51 27.02
N LYS A 245 -8.87 -11.25 27.47
CA LYS A 245 -9.13 -10.88 28.87
C LYS A 245 -10.49 -11.39 29.32
N TYR A 246 -11.54 -11.08 28.57
CA TYR A 246 -12.91 -11.51 28.88
C TYR A 246 -13.03 -13.04 29.03
N ARG A 247 -12.40 -13.79 28.12
CA ARG A 247 -12.41 -15.28 28.20
C ARG A 247 -11.68 -15.79 29.44
N ILE A 248 -10.53 -15.23 29.78
CA ILE A 248 -9.76 -15.63 30.97
C ILE A 248 -10.49 -15.22 32.25
N GLU A 249 -11.11 -14.05 32.28
CA GLU A 249 -11.87 -13.54 33.42
C GLU A 249 -13.04 -14.47 33.77
N ASN A 250 -13.78 -14.93 32.74
CA ASN A 250 -14.83 -15.93 32.91
C ASN A 250 -14.28 -17.24 33.50
N VAL A 251 -13.11 -17.71 33.05
CA VAL A 251 -12.48 -18.93 33.60
C VAL A 251 -12.06 -18.74 35.06
N VAL A 252 -11.47 -17.60 35.40
CA VAL A 252 -11.09 -17.26 36.78
C VAL A 252 -12.32 -17.22 37.67
N MET A 253 -13.40 -16.58 37.21
CA MET A 253 -14.66 -16.54 37.93
C MET A 253 -15.21 -17.95 38.16
N LEU A 254 -15.25 -18.81 37.14
CA LEU A 254 -15.69 -20.20 37.28
C LEU A 254 -14.87 -20.97 38.32
N PHE A 255 -13.54 -20.82 38.34
CA PHE A 255 -12.69 -21.48 39.33
C PHE A 255 -12.88 -20.94 40.76
N ASP A 256 -13.09 -19.63 40.93
CA ASP A 256 -13.35 -19.04 42.25
C ASP A 256 -14.70 -19.50 42.82
N TRP A 257 -15.74 -19.55 41.98
CA TRP A 257 -17.05 -20.08 42.35
C TRP A 257 -16.98 -21.59 42.67
N ALA A 258 -16.32 -22.37 41.83
CA ALA A 258 -16.13 -23.80 42.07
C ALA A 258 -15.36 -24.05 43.37
N GLY A 259 -14.27 -23.32 43.62
CA GLY A 259 -13.50 -23.42 44.86
C GLY A 259 -14.34 -23.13 46.11
N SER A 260 -15.23 -22.13 46.03
CA SER A 260 -16.19 -21.82 47.10
C SER A 260 -17.16 -22.97 47.36
N ILE A 261 -17.74 -23.56 46.29
CA ILE A 261 -18.63 -24.73 46.39
C ILE A 261 -17.93 -25.93 47.04
N PHE A 262 -16.70 -26.23 46.61
CA PHE A 262 -15.91 -27.30 47.22
C PHE A 262 -15.60 -27.05 48.70
N SER A 263 -15.33 -25.79 49.09
CA SER A 263 -15.15 -25.43 50.50
C SER A 263 -16.40 -25.70 51.33
N PHE A 264 -17.60 -25.35 50.82
CA PHE A 264 -18.87 -25.69 51.47
C PHE A 264 -19.09 -27.20 51.55
N PHE A 265 -18.72 -27.95 50.51
CA PHE A 265 -18.80 -29.42 50.50
C PHE A 265 -17.95 -30.04 51.62
N PHE A 266 -16.68 -29.62 51.78
CA PHE A 266 -15.82 -30.12 52.86
C PHE A 266 -16.36 -29.78 54.25
N LEU A 267 -16.89 -28.55 54.43
CA LEU A 267 -17.54 -28.15 55.68
C LEU A 267 -18.77 -29.01 55.97
N TYR A 268 -19.59 -29.28 54.95
CA TYR A 268 -20.76 -30.14 55.07
C TYR A 268 -20.39 -31.56 55.51
N VAL A 269 -19.34 -32.16 54.93
CA VAL A 269 -18.83 -33.48 55.35
C VAL A 269 -18.41 -33.46 56.82
N PHE A 270 -17.71 -32.41 57.25
CA PHE A 270 -17.33 -32.24 58.66
C PHE A 270 -18.55 -32.16 59.59
N VAL A 271 -19.57 -31.38 59.23
CA VAL A 271 -20.81 -31.25 60.02
C VAL A 271 -21.57 -32.58 60.06
N MET A 272 -21.60 -33.32 58.96
CA MET A 272 -22.23 -34.64 58.90
C MET A 272 -21.56 -35.61 59.88
N VAL A 273 -20.22 -35.71 59.86
CA VAL A 273 -19.46 -36.58 60.77
C VAL A 273 -19.63 -36.12 62.22
N TRP A 274 -19.62 -34.82 62.48
CA TRP A 274 -19.88 -34.28 63.82
C TRP A 274 -21.27 -34.70 64.34
N ARG A 275 -22.31 -34.53 63.53
CA ARG A 275 -23.69 -34.93 63.90
C ARG A 275 -23.82 -36.44 64.08
N TYR A 276 -23.17 -37.23 63.24
CA TYR A 276 -23.13 -38.69 63.40
C TYR A 276 -22.50 -39.07 64.75
N ARG A 277 -21.34 -38.51 65.08
CA ARG A 277 -20.67 -38.77 66.37
C ARG A 277 -21.52 -38.35 67.56
N GLN A 278 -22.16 -37.19 67.50
CA GLN A 278 -23.05 -36.73 68.58
C GLN A 278 -24.19 -37.73 68.80
N LYS A 279 -24.90 -38.12 67.73
CA LYS A 279 -25.98 -39.12 67.83
C LYS A 279 -25.48 -40.47 68.35
N TYR A 280 -24.31 -40.92 67.90
CA TYR A 280 -23.69 -42.17 68.35
C TYR A 280 -23.35 -42.20 69.84
N LEU A 281 -23.04 -41.04 70.44
CA LEU A 281 -22.72 -40.95 71.88
C LEU A 281 -23.93 -40.60 72.76
N THR A 282 -24.99 -40.00 72.21
CA THR A 282 -26.16 -39.57 73.00
C THR A 282 -27.36 -40.49 72.87
N VAL A 283 -27.41 -41.35 71.85
CA VAL A 283 -28.56 -42.23 71.58
C VAL A 283 -28.09 -43.67 71.52
N ASP A 284 -28.39 -44.45 72.56
CA ASP A 284 -27.95 -45.85 72.68
C ASP A 284 -28.45 -46.78 71.56
N SER A 285 -29.56 -46.40 70.91
CA SER A 285 -30.13 -47.14 69.78
C SER A 285 -29.53 -46.77 68.43
N PHE A 286 -28.66 -45.77 68.36
CA PHE A 286 -28.09 -45.26 67.12
C PHE A 286 -26.89 -46.10 66.67
N ASP A 287 -27.04 -46.78 65.53
CA ASP A 287 -26.02 -47.66 64.92
C ASP A 287 -25.52 -48.81 65.83
N ASN A 288 -26.28 -49.12 66.88
CA ASN A 288 -26.06 -50.26 67.77
C ASN A 288 -26.84 -51.48 67.25
N LYS A 289 -26.41 -52.00 66.10
CA LYS A 289 -27.05 -53.14 65.43
C LYS A 289 -26.16 -54.38 65.33
N TYR A 290 -24.95 -54.32 65.86
CA TYR A 290 -23.94 -55.34 65.63
C TYR A 290 -23.85 -56.31 66.82
N LEU A 291 -23.95 -57.61 66.54
CA LEU A 291 -23.72 -58.65 67.53
C LEU A 291 -22.23 -59.02 67.49
N THR A 292 -21.48 -58.53 68.47
CA THR A 292 -20.04 -58.74 68.54
C THR A 292 -19.70 -60.03 69.30
N LYS A 293 -18.51 -60.59 69.08
CA LYS A 293 -18.07 -61.82 69.76
C LYS A 293 -18.08 -61.67 71.28
N GLU A 294 -17.71 -60.50 71.80
CA GLU A 294 -17.70 -60.21 73.23
C GLU A 294 -19.10 -60.27 73.83
N LEU A 295 -20.14 -59.92 73.07
CA LEU A 295 -21.53 -60.04 73.50
C LEU A 295 -21.93 -61.52 73.65
N TYR A 296 -21.51 -62.37 72.72
CA TYR A 296 -21.73 -63.82 72.80
C TYR A 296 -20.95 -64.44 73.98
N GLU A 297 -19.69 -64.09 74.17
CA GLU A 297 -18.87 -64.57 75.31
C GLU A 297 -19.45 -64.13 76.66
N LEU A 298 -20.00 -62.91 76.74
CA LEU A 298 -20.65 -62.40 77.94
C LEU A 298 -21.98 -63.10 78.21
N ASP A 299 -22.74 -63.42 77.16
CA ASP A 299 -23.99 -64.19 77.28
C ASP A 299 -23.72 -65.63 77.74
N GLU A 300 -22.69 -66.27 77.20
CA GLU A 300 -22.24 -67.61 77.62
C GLU A 300 -21.81 -67.63 79.09
N ARG A 301 -21.04 -66.63 79.55
CA ARG A 301 -20.69 -66.52 80.99
C ARG A 301 -21.92 -66.32 81.88
N LYS A 302 -22.91 -65.56 81.42
CA LYS A 302 -24.17 -65.40 82.15
C LYS A 302 -24.95 -66.70 82.21
N GLN A 303 -24.95 -67.47 81.13
CA GLN A 303 -25.55 -68.80 81.08
C GLN A 303 -24.91 -69.75 82.11
N ILE A 304 -23.58 -69.76 82.22
CA ILE A 304 -22.84 -70.57 83.21
C ILE A 304 -23.17 -70.16 84.65
N LEU A 305 -23.42 -68.87 84.88
CA LEU A 305 -23.77 -68.30 86.19
C LEU A 305 -25.28 -68.34 86.50
N ASP A 306 -26.07 -69.08 85.71
CA ASP A 306 -27.53 -69.19 85.82
C ASP A 306 -28.26 -67.82 85.85
N ARG A 307 -27.75 -66.87 85.07
CA ARG A 307 -28.30 -65.52 84.90
C ARG A 307 -29.07 -65.41 83.57
N PRO A 308 -30.01 -64.45 83.46
CA PRO A 308 -30.78 -64.27 82.22
C PRO A 308 -29.88 -63.96 81.02
N THR A 309 -30.07 -64.73 79.95
CA THR A 309 -29.37 -64.63 78.67
C THR A 309 -30.20 -63.86 77.64
N ILE A 310 -29.53 -63.27 76.66
CA ILE A 310 -30.15 -62.57 75.52
C ILE A 310 -30.31 -63.47 74.28
N MET A 311 -29.62 -64.61 74.23
CA MET A 311 -29.78 -65.62 73.18
C MET A 311 -30.77 -66.73 73.59
N PRO A 312 -31.49 -67.36 72.64
CA PRO A 312 -31.49 -67.10 71.19
C PRO A 312 -32.38 -65.91 70.78
N LEU A 313 -31.92 -65.14 69.79
CA LEU A 313 -32.68 -64.00 69.24
C LEU A 313 -34.02 -64.42 68.62
N THR A 314 -35.05 -63.59 68.82
CA THR A 314 -36.35 -63.78 68.17
C THR A 314 -36.26 -63.53 66.66
N ARG A 315 -37.25 -64.06 65.89
CA ARG A 315 -37.32 -63.85 64.43
C ARG A 315 -37.29 -62.38 64.03
N VAL A 316 -37.88 -61.49 64.83
CA VAL A 316 -37.91 -60.04 64.55
C VAL A 316 -36.54 -59.41 64.83
N GLU A 317 -35.88 -59.82 65.91
CA GLU A 317 -34.55 -59.32 66.29
C GLU A 317 -33.47 -59.76 65.30
N LYS A 318 -33.57 -60.97 64.75
CA LYS A 318 -32.66 -61.46 63.70
C LYS A 318 -32.64 -60.59 62.44
N ASN A 319 -33.76 -59.90 62.13
CA ASN A 319 -33.82 -58.98 60.99
C ASN A 319 -33.31 -57.57 61.35
N LYS A 320 -33.17 -57.27 62.64
CA LYS A 320 -32.77 -55.95 63.16
C LYS A 320 -31.27 -55.88 63.44
N PHE A 321 -30.69 -56.99 63.91
CA PHE A 321 -29.29 -57.11 64.27
C PHE A 321 -28.48 -57.83 63.19
N ILE A 322 -27.21 -57.44 63.06
CA ILE A 322 -26.26 -57.94 62.07
C ILE A 322 -25.19 -58.72 62.83
N GLU A 323 -25.01 -59.99 62.47
CA GLU A 323 -23.89 -60.81 62.97
C GLU A 323 -22.59 -60.34 62.33
N VAL A 324 -21.59 -60.03 63.15
CA VAL A 324 -20.26 -59.66 62.67
C VAL A 324 -19.49 -60.96 62.39
N PRO A 325 -19.05 -61.22 61.15
CA PRO A 325 -18.28 -62.43 60.84
C PRO A 325 -17.00 -62.45 61.69
N THR A 326 -16.79 -63.53 62.43
CA THR A 326 -15.52 -63.72 63.15
C THR A 326 -14.43 -64.04 62.13
N SER A 327 -13.53 -63.09 61.91
CA SER A 327 -12.28 -63.30 61.17
C SER A 327 -11.26 -64.07 62.00
#